data_AF-A0A3N1X9M9-F1
#
_entry.id   AF-A0A3N1X9M9-F1
#
_cell.length_a   1.000
_cell.length_b   1.000
_cell.length_c   1.000
_cell.angle_alpha   90.00
_cell.angle_beta   90.00
_cell.angle_gamma   90.00
#
_symmetry.space_group_name_H-M   'P 1'
#
loop_
_entity.id
_entity.type
_entity.pdbx_description
1 polymer ?
#
loop_
_entity_poly.entity_id
_entity_poly.type
_entity_poly.pdbx_seq_one_letter_code
_entity_poly.pdbx_strand_id
1 'polypeptide(L)' 'MKKYETEFKLEVVQSFLAGEGGAKLLARRWSIPEEKVRTWVSHYRLHGIDGLRPKPSAYSAQFKLLVLSHQDREQLSSR' A
#
# COMPACT_ATOMS: atom_id res chain seq x y z
N MET A 1 -7.54 -2.90 9.44
CA MET A 1 -6.35 -2.61 10.27
C MET A 1 -5.19 -2.23 9.37
N LYS A 2 -4.77 -0.95 9.34
CA LYS A 2 -3.52 -0.54 8.66
C LYS A 2 -2.37 -1.07 9.50
N LYS A 3 -1.84 -2.25 9.15
CA LYS A 3 -0.80 -2.94 9.94
C LYS A 3 0.52 -2.16 10.04
N TYR A 4 0.73 -1.17 9.15
CA TYR A 4 1.85 -0.23 9.17
C TYR A 4 1.40 1.14 8.67
N GLU A 5 1.67 2.19 9.43
CA GLU A 5 1.44 3.58 9.01
C GLU A 5 2.38 3.99 7.87
N THR A 6 1.95 4.97 7.07
CA THR A 6 2.74 5.47 5.93
C THR A 6 4.07 6.04 6.41
N GLU A 7 4.06 6.73 7.54
CA GLU A 7 5.24 7.36 8.15
C GLU A 7 6.30 6.31 8.52
N PHE A 8 5.88 5.21 9.16
CA PHE A 8 6.77 4.10 9.48
C PHE A 8 7.43 3.49 8.22
N LYS A 9 6.66 3.28 7.15
CA LYS A 9 7.23 2.78 5.89
C LYS A 9 8.22 3.77 5.27
N LEU A 10 7.92 5.07 5.39
CA LEU A 10 8.78 6.13 4.89
C LEU A 10 10.11 6.15 5.64
N GLU A 11 10.08 6.04 6.97
CA GLU A 11 11.27 5.98 7.82
C GLU A 11 12.17 4.81 7.43
N VAL A 12 11.60 3.60 7.27
CA VAL A 12 12.36 2.41 6.85
C VAL A 12 13.02 2.60 5.48
N VAL A 13 12.31 3.21 4.52
CA VAL A 13 12.86 3.46 3.18
C VAL A 13 13.92 4.56 3.21
N GLN A 14 13.74 5.61 4.03
CA GLN A 14 14.75 6.66 4.19
C GLN A 14 16.04 6.11 4.78
N SER A 15 15.99 5.29 5.85
CA SER A 15 17.18 4.64 6.39
C SER A 15 17.86 3.72 5.38
N PHE A 16 17.08 3.05 4.51
CA PHE A 16 17.64 2.27 3.40
C PHE A 16 18.39 3.15 2.38
N LEU A 17 17.83 4.30 2.01
CA LEU A 17 18.43 5.23 1.07
C LEU A 17 19.62 6.00 1.65
N ALA A 18 19.61 6.26 2.96
CA ALA A 18 20.72 6.85 3.70
C ALA A 18 21.93 5.92 3.83
N GLY A 19 21.78 4.64 3.45
CA GLY A 19 22.87 3.66 3.52
C GLY A 19 23.13 3.12 4.94
N GLU A 20 22.21 3.31 5.89
CA GLU A 20 22.33 2.79 7.27
C GLU A 20 22.37 1.26 7.33
N GLY A 21 21.95 0.57 6.26
CA GLY A 21 22.05 -0.87 6.14
C GLY A 21 21.20 -1.43 5.00
N GLY A 22 21.57 -2.62 4.54
CA GLY A 22 20.77 -3.36 3.54
C GLY A 22 19.45 -3.86 4.10
N ALA A 23 18.58 -4.38 3.22
CA ALA A 23 17.21 -4.77 3.58
C ALA A 23 17.15 -5.76 4.75
N LYS A 24 18.14 -6.66 4.86
CA LYS A 24 18.28 -7.63 5.95
C LYS A 24 18.56 -7.00 7.31
N LEU A 25 19.34 -5.92 7.35
CA LEU A 25 19.69 -5.22 8.60
C LEU A 25 18.50 -4.41 9.09
N LEU A 26 17.84 -3.68 8.18
CA LEU A 26 16.61 -2.97 8.50
C LEU A 26 15.49 -3.96 8.93
N ALA A 27 15.32 -5.06 8.21
CA ALA A 27 14.38 -6.12 8.60
C ALA A 27 14.55 -6.57 10.05
N ARG A 28 15.79 -6.76 10.50
CA ARG A 28 16.08 -7.10 11.91
C ARG A 28 15.82 -5.95 12.88
N ARG A 29 16.26 -4.73 12.54
CA ARG A 29 16.12 -3.54 13.40
C ARG A 29 14.66 -3.20 13.70
N TRP A 30 13.80 -3.30 12.68
CA TRP A 30 12.36 -3.00 12.80
C TRP A 30 11.50 -4.26 12.99
N SER A 31 12.10 -5.45 13.13
CA SER A 31 11.41 -6.74 13.26
C SER A 31 10.33 -6.98 12.19
N ILE A 32 10.66 -6.63 10.94
CA ILE A 32 9.80 -6.79 9.77
C ILE A 32 10.42 -7.75 8.75
N PRO A 33 9.62 -8.43 7.92
CA PRO A 33 10.15 -9.28 6.87
C PRO A 33 10.96 -8.47 5.85
N GLU A 34 12.13 -8.99 5.44
CA GLU A 34 12.98 -8.36 4.42
C GLU A 34 12.23 -8.08 3.11
N GLU A 35 11.33 -8.99 2.72
CA GLU A 35 10.47 -8.83 1.55
C GLU A 35 9.63 -7.54 1.61
N LYS A 36 9.16 -7.14 2.79
CA LYS A 36 8.40 -5.90 2.97
C LYS A 36 9.27 -4.68 2.76
N VAL A 37 10.49 -4.69 3.30
CA VAL A 37 11.47 -3.62 3.10
C VAL A 37 11.76 -3.45 1.61
N ARG A 38 12.06 -4.55 0.91
CA ARG A 38 12.31 -4.54 -0.54
C ARG A 38 11.11 -4.01 -1.32
N THR A 39 9.90 -4.45 -0.98
CA THR A 39 8.67 -3.99 -1.63
C THR A 39 8.48 -2.48 -1.45
N TRP A 40 8.65 -1.97 -0.23
CA TRP A 40 8.51 -0.54 0.06
C TRP A 40 9.56 0.30 -0.67
N VAL A 41 10.82 -0.14 -0.67
CA VAL A 41 11.89 0.54 -1.42
C VAL A 41 11.60 0.55 -2.92
N SER A 42 11.17 -0.57 -3.50
CA SER A 42 10.81 -0.64 -4.92
C SER A 42 9.63 0.27 -5.26
N HIS A 43 8.58 0.26 -4.44
CA HIS A 43 7.43 1.16 -4.61
C HIS A 43 7.83 2.63 -4.50
N TYR A 44 8.72 2.96 -3.57
CA TYR A 44 9.23 4.32 -3.41
C TYR A 44 10.11 4.74 -4.60
N ARG A 45 10.91 3.85 -5.18
CA ARG A 45 11.68 4.16 -6.39
C ARG A 45 10.80 4.41 -7.62
N LEU A 46 9.67 3.70 -7.72
CA LEU A 46 8.75 3.81 -8.87
C LEU A 46 7.78 4.99 -8.74
N HIS A 47 7.28 5.27 -7.53
CA HIS A 47 6.19 6.21 -7.30
C HIS A 47 6.48 7.22 -6.18
N GLY A 48 7.68 7.24 -5.61
CA GLY A 48 8.01 8.08 -4.46
C GLY A 48 7.12 7.78 -3.25
N ILE A 49 6.76 8.83 -2.51
CA ILE A 49 5.91 8.74 -1.33
C ILE A 49 4.52 8.17 -1.67
N ASP A 50 3.99 8.41 -2.87
CA ASP A 50 2.72 7.84 -3.34
C ASP A 50 2.71 6.31 -3.33
N GLY A 51 3.85 5.67 -3.59
CA GLY A 51 3.97 4.20 -3.58
C GLY A 51 3.85 3.56 -2.19
N LEU A 52 4.09 4.34 -1.13
CA LEU A 52 4.01 3.91 0.26
C LEU A 52 2.64 4.19 0.89
N ARG A 53 1.92 5.17 0.33
CA ARG A 53 0.59 5.53 0.79
C ARG A 53 -0.34 4.31 0.69
N PRO A 54 -1.15 4.06 1.72
CA PRO A 54 -2.18 3.05 1.63
C PRO A 54 -3.13 3.46 0.51
N LYS A 55 -3.17 2.67 -0.57
CA LYS A 55 -4.16 2.82 -1.62
C LYS A 55 -5.54 2.75 -0.95
N PRO A 56 -6.47 3.68 -1.20
CA PRO A 56 -7.82 3.58 -0.66
C PRO A 56 -8.43 2.29 -1.19
N SER A 57 -8.44 1.24 -0.36
CA SER A 57 -9.08 -0.04 -0.70
C SER A 57 -10.57 0.09 -0.43
N ALA A 58 -11.22 0.97 -1.18
CA ALA A 58 -12.66 1.02 -1.24
C ALA A 58 -13.01 1.83 -2.49
N TYR A 59 -13.62 1.17 -3.47
CA TYR A 59 -14.72 1.83 -4.16
C TYR A 59 -15.56 2.50 -3.08
N SER A 60 -15.70 3.83 -3.18
CA SER A 60 -16.48 4.59 -2.21
C SER A 60 -17.85 3.94 -2.07
N ALA A 61 -18.44 4.02 -0.87
CA ALA A 61 -19.80 3.51 -0.68
C ALA A 61 -20.76 4.06 -1.77
N GLN A 62 -20.52 5.30 -2.19
CA GLN A 62 -21.19 5.94 -3.31
C GLN A 62 -20.94 5.25 -4.66
N PHE A 63 -19.71 4.85 -5.00
CA PHE A 63 -19.43 4.10 -6.22
C PHE A 63 -20.10 2.72 -6.20
N LYS A 64 -20.08 2.01 -5.06
CA LYS A 64 -20.78 0.73 -4.93
C LYS A 64 -22.30 0.88 -5.09
N LEU A 65 -22.88 1.95 -4.54
CA LEU A 65 -24.30 2.28 -4.75
C LEU A 65 -24.59 2.60 -6.22
N LEU A 66 -23.71 3.34 -6.90
CA LEU A 66 -23.88 3.68 -8.31
C LEU A 66 -23.84 2.44 -9.22
N VAL A 67 -22.94 1.50 -8.94
CA VAL A 67 -22.88 0.21 -9.66
C VAL A 67 -24.14 -0.62 -9.45
N LEU A 68 -24.66 -0.71 -8.21
CA LEU A 68 -25.91 -1.41 -7.92
C LEU A 68 -27.12 -0.74 -8.59
N SER A 69 -27.18 0.59 -8.55
CA SER A 69 -28.23 1.38 -9.21
C SER A 69 -28.23 1.19 -10.72
N HIS A 70 -27.04 1.05 -11.32
CA HIS A 70 -26.88 0.81 -12.75
C HIS A 70 -27.27 -0.63 -13.11
N GLN A 71 -26.92 -1.62 -12.29
CA GLN A 71 -27.30 -3.03 -12.51
C GLN A 71 -28.82 -3.25 -12.47
N ASP A 72 -29.53 -2.55 -11.56
CA ASP A 72 -30.99 -2.60 -11.43
C ASP A 72 -31.71 -1.95 -12.62
N ARG A 73 -31.12 -0.88 -13.18
CA ARG A 73 -31.66 -0.13 -14.32
C ARG A 73 -31.51 -0.86 -15.65
N GLU A 74 -30.44 -1.64 -15.80
CA GLU A 74 -30.10 -2.35 -17.04
C GLU A 74 -30.56 -3.83 -17.05
N GLN A 75 -31.28 -4.30 -16.02
CA GLN A 75 -31.72 -5.71 -15.85
C GLN A 75 -30.61 -6.74 -16.07
N LEU A 76 -29.36 -6.41 -15.72
CA LEU A 76 -28.24 -7.32 -15.88
C LEU A 76 -28.29 -8.37 -14.77
N SER A 77 -28.94 -9.49 -15.09
CA SER A 77 -29.08 -10.64 -14.20
C SER A 77 -27.70 -11.24 -13.90
N SER A 78 -27.34 -11.28 -12.62
CA SER A 78 -26.32 -12.19 -12.11
C SER A 78 -26.95 -13.59 -12.07
N ARG A 79 -26.68 -14.41 -13.08
CA ARG A 79 -26.89 -15.86 -13.02
C ARG A 79 -25.62 -16.56 -12.55
#